data_AF-A0A6N8ZWR9-F1
#
_entry.id   AF-A0A6N8ZWR9-F1
#
_cell.length_a   1.000
_cell.length_b   1.000
_cell.length_c   1.000
_cell.angle_alpha   90.00
_cell.angle_beta   90.00
_cell.angle_gamma   90.00
#
_symmetry.space_group_name_H-M   'P 1'
#
loop_
_entity.id
_entity.type
_entity.pdbx_description
1 polymer ?
#
loop_
_entity_poly.entity_id
_entity_poly.type
_entity_poly.pdbx_seq_one_letter_code
_entity_poly.pdbx_strand_id
1 'polypeptide(L)'
;MSAEPDRTPFYKRRSLQVIAVVIAVPILALAWWLGSPLFIDQVVNEPFPRAAMGVVPEGMTDEEAEEIMVKAAATDQPATEPMPSPPQPEVTTTTSTIATTSPSSEVAGTGETIETDPTEVAEEVEPVATTEPVAPPDTSSDQPAPPPEPEETTTSVSVPPPPTGPVALASGELVDGDSFHKGSGQVVLYELEDGSRLIRLEEIEVTNGPDLHVLLTPVHNLEGRNHLKEAGYIDLGQLKGNIGSQNYEVPSDYVIPDQLTLVIYCVPFQVVFTTAELA
;
A
#
# COMPACT_ATOMS: atom_id res chain seq x y z
N MET A 1 44.44 -74.36 5.05
CA MET A 1 43.83 -73.08 5.48
C MET A 1 42.39 -73.36 5.86
N SER A 2 42.07 -73.34 7.15
CA SER A 2 40.68 -73.28 7.62
C SER A 2 40.50 -71.95 8.30
N ALA A 3 39.59 -71.11 7.81
CA ALA A 3 39.31 -69.80 8.37
C ALA A 3 38.46 -69.97 9.64
N GLU A 4 38.95 -69.40 10.74
CA GLU A 4 38.26 -69.33 12.03
C GLU A 4 37.03 -68.41 11.89
N PRO A 5 35.81 -68.83 12.29
CA PRO A 5 34.64 -67.96 12.20
C PRO A 5 34.71 -66.86 13.26
N ASP A 6 34.73 -65.60 12.82
CA ASP A 6 34.68 -64.42 13.67
C ASP A 6 33.38 -64.38 14.50
N ARG A 7 33.49 -64.73 15.79
CA ARG A 7 32.39 -64.70 16.76
C ARG A 7 32.48 -63.44 17.61
N THR A 8 32.11 -62.29 17.04
CA THR A 8 31.80 -61.13 17.88
C THR A 8 30.61 -61.48 18.80
N PRO A 9 30.73 -61.37 20.14
CA PRO A 9 29.72 -61.87 21.06
C PRO A 9 28.42 -61.08 20.94
N PHE A 10 27.29 -61.78 20.78
CA PHE A 10 25.94 -61.21 20.65
C PHE A 10 25.57 -60.18 21.73
N TYR A 11 26.13 -60.29 22.93
CA TYR A 11 25.91 -59.35 24.05
C TYR A 11 26.43 -57.93 23.75
N LYS A 12 27.57 -57.81 23.06
CA LYS A 12 28.22 -56.52 22.77
C LYS A 12 27.46 -55.70 21.72
N ARG A 13 26.75 -56.37 20.80
CA ARG A 13 25.90 -55.71 19.78
C ARG A 13 24.60 -55.15 20.39
N ARG A 14 23.97 -55.89 21.32
CA ARG A 14 22.75 -55.44 22.01
C ARG A 14 23.03 -54.27 22.95
N SER A 15 24.15 -54.29 23.69
CA SER A 15 24.55 -53.15 24.53
C SER A 15 24.87 -51.91 23.70
N LEU A 16 25.53 -52.06 22.54
CA LEU A 16 25.76 -50.94 21.63
C LEU A 16 24.46 -50.36 21.07
N GLN A 17 23.48 -51.21 20.72
CA GLN A 17 22.17 -50.77 20.23
C GLN A 17 21.40 -49.98 21.29
N VAL A 18 21.41 -50.42 22.54
CA VAL A 18 20.75 -49.69 23.64
C VAL A 18 21.41 -48.32 23.84
N ILE A 19 22.75 -48.25 23.87
CA ILE A 19 23.48 -46.98 23.98
C ILE A 19 23.17 -46.07 22.78
N ALA A 20 23.17 -46.61 21.57
CA ALA A 20 22.83 -45.85 20.37
C ALA A 20 21.41 -45.27 20.42
N VAL A 21 20.42 -46.02 20.92
CA VAL A 21 19.04 -45.52 21.09
C VAL A 21 18.99 -44.43 22.17
N VAL A 22 19.64 -44.62 23.31
CA VAL A 22 19.69 -43.63 24.40
C VAL A 22 20.34 -42.32 23.96
N ILE A 23 21.28 -42.36 23.00
CA ILE A 23 21.89 -41.16 22.41
C ILE A 23 21.03 -40.59 21.27
N ALA A 24 20.44 -41.44 20.41
CA ALA A 24 19.66 -40.99 19.27
C ALA A 24 18.37 -40.28 19.68
N VAL A 25 17.70 -40.74 20.73
CA VAL A 25 16.45 -40.12 21.21
C VAL A 25 16.61 -38.64 21.59
N PRO A 26 17.56 -38.23 22.45
CA PRO A 26 17.76 -36.81 22.76
C PRO A 26 18.23 -36.00 21.55
N ILE A 27 19.02 -36.58 20.64
CA ILE A 27 19.41 -35.90 19.39
C ILE A 27 18.19 -35.64 18.51
N LEU A 28 17.31 -36.62 18.33
CA LEU A 28 16.09 -36.47 17.56
C LEU A 28 15.11 -35.49 18.22
N ALA A 29 14.98 -35.53 19.54
CA ALA A 29 14.17 -34.57 20.29
C ALA A 29 14.71 -33.14 20.15
N LEU A 30 16.03 -32.97 20.21
CA LEU A 30 16.69 -31.68 19.99
C LEU A 30 16.51 -31.22 18.55
N ALA A 31 16.73 -32.10 17.56
CA ALA A 31 16.54 -31.79 16.15
C ALA A 31 15.08 -31.38 15.84
N TRP A 32 14.11 -32.07 16.44
CA TRP A 32 12.70 -31.69 16.36
C TRP A 32 12.45 -30.33 17.00
N TRP A 33 12.97 -30.08 18.21
CA TRP A 33 12.79 -28.81 18.90
C TRP A 33 13.42 -27.63 18.14
N LEU A 34 14.58 -27.81 17.50
CA LEU A 34 15.20 -26.79 16.66
C LEU A 34 14.52 -26.64 15.29
N GLY A 35 13.99 -27.72 14.71
CA GLY A 35 13.36 -27.69 13.39
C GLY A 35 11.89 -27.25 13.43
N SER A 36 11.18 -27.53 14.52
CA SER A 36 9.75 -27.26 14.66
C SER A 36 9.34 -25.81 14.41
N PRO A 37 10.11 -24.78 14.85
CA PRO A 37 9.78 -23.38 14.54
C PRO A 37 9.74 -23.07 13.04
N LEU A 38 10.44 -23.85 12.20
CA LEU A 38 10.43 -23.64 10.74
C LEU A 38 9.11 -24.07 10.06
N PHE A 39 8.24 -24.79 10.77
CA PHE A 39 7.02 -25.36 10.20
C PHE A 39 5.75 -24.95 10.96
N ILE A 40 5.87 -24.10 11.98
CA ILE A 40 4.74 -23.65 12.79
C ILE A 40 4.43 -22.20 12.44
N ASP A 41 3.20 -21.98 11.98
CA ASP A 41 2.70 -20.63 11.74
C ASP A 41 2.57 -19.83 13.04
N GLN A 42 3.07 -18.60 12.99
CA GLN A 42 2.93 -17.58 14.02
C GLN A 42 1.95 -16.53 13.54
N VAL A 43 0.77 -16.50 14.17
CA VAL A 43 -0.28 -15.54 13.85
C VAL A 43 -0.13 -14.31 14.75
N VAL A 44 0.02 -13.14 14.14
CA VAL A 44 0.09 -11.85 14.81
C VAL A 44 -0.96 -10.92 14.22
N ASN A 45 -1.82 -10.36 15.08
CA ASN A 45 -2.83 -9.38 14.68
C ASN A 45 -2.75 -8.18 15.62
N GLU A 46 -1.90 -7.22 15.25
CA GLU A 46 -1.77 -5.96 15.94
C GLU A 46 -2.80 -4.96 15.42
N PRO A 47 -3.57 -4.31 16.33
CA PRO A 47 -4.40 -3.18 15.93
C PRO A 47 -3.51 -2.04 15.41
N PHE A 48 -4.14 -1.06 14.78
CA PHE A 48 -3.45 0.20 14.49
C PHE A 48 -2.95 0.81 15.81
N PRO A 49 -1.70 1.33 15.89
CA PRO A 49 -1.21 1.95 17.11
C PRO A 49 -2.16 3.05 17.59
N ARG A 50 -2.63 2.97 18.85
CA ARG A 50 -3.60 3.95 19.39
C ARG A 50 -3.08 5.38 19.39
N ALA A 51 -1.76 5.57 19.53
CA ALA A 51 -1.11 6.87 19.40
C ALA A 51 -1.36 7.54 18.04
N ALA A 52 -1.69 6.75 17.02
CA ALA A 52 -2.00 7.21 15.68
C ALA A 52 -3.42 7.73 15.47
N MET A 53 -4.36 7.38 16.38
CA MET A 53 -5.80 7.61 16.21
C MET A 53 -6.30 8.81 17.03
N GLY A 54 -5.39 9.63 17.55
CA GLY A 54 -5.74 10.81 18.34
C GLY A 54 -6.05 10.52 19.81
N VAL A 55 -5.30 11.21 20.67
CA VAL A 55 -5.58 11.57 22.08
C VAL A 55 -6.32 10.52 22.92
N VAL A 56 -5.53 9.71 23.66
CA VAL A 56 -5.96 9.33 25.01
C VAL A 56 -5.86 10.61 25.85
N PRO A 57 -6.94 11.14 26.46
CA PRO A 57 -6.77 12.17 27.48
C PRO A 57 -5.89 11.57 28.58
N GLU A 58 -4.71 12.15 28.83
CA GLU A 58 -3.87 11.76 29.95
C GLU A 58 -4.70 11.82 31.24
N GLY A 59 -5.20 10.67 31.70
CA GLY A 59 -6.04 10.58 32.90
C GLY A 59 -7.16 9.53 32.91
N MET A 60 -7.59 8.96 31.78
CA MET A 60 -8.69 7.98 31.81
C MET A 60 -8.19 6.59 32.23
N THR A 61 -8.44 6.23 33.49
CA THR A 61 -8.24 4.87 34.01
C THR A 61 -9.26 3.91 33.40
N ASP A 62 -8.92 2.61 33.30
CA ASP A 62 -9.79 1.57 32.72
C ASP A 62 -11.20 1.55 33.36
N GLU A 63 -11.30 1.92 34.66
CA GLU A 63 -12.56 2.00 35.40
C GLU A 63 -13.48 3.12 34.90
N GLU A 64 -12.93 4.27 34.52
CA GLU A 64 -13.71 5.38 34.01
C GLU A 64 -14.26 5.06 32.62
N ALA A 65 -13.48 4.37 31.78
CA ALA A 65 -13.92 3.87 30.48
C ALA A 65 -15.05 2.84 30.60
N GLU A 66 -14.94 1.92 31.57
CA GLU A 66 -16.03 0.97 31.88
C GLU A 66 -17.28 1.68 32.39
N GLU A 67 -17.14 2.74 33.21
CA GLU A 67 -18.30 3.50 33.72
C GLU A 67 -19.06 4.21 32.59
N ILE A 68 -18.38 4.83 31.62
CA ILE A 68 -19.05 5.46 30.47
C ILE A 68 -19.73 4.41 29.58
N MET A 69 -19.10 3.24 29.36
CA MET A 69 -19.71 2.16 28.57
C MET A 69 -20.94 1.57 29.26
N VAL A 70 -20.90 1.37 30.58
CA VAL A 70 -22.05 0.90 31.39
C VAL A 70 -23.17 1.94 31.40
N LYS A 71 -22.83 3.23 31.50
CA LYS A 71 -23.81 4.32 31.52
C LYS A 71 -24.44 4.58 30.15
N ALA A 72 -23.69 4.39 29.07
CA ALA A 72 -24.20 4.41 27.72
C ALA A 72 -25.15 3.21 27.46
N ALA A 73 -24.77 2.01 27.94
CA ALA A 73 -25.61 0.81 27.82
C ALA A 73 -26.89 0.87 28.68
N ALA A 74 -26.88 1.61 29.80
CA ALA A 74 -28.04 1.80 30.66
C ALA A 74 -29.04 2.85 30.15
N THR A 75 -28.72 3.58 29.08
CA THR A 75 -29.60 4.58 28.47
C THR A 75 -30.19 4.07 27.16
N ASP A 76 -30.78 2.88 27.17
CA ASP A 76 -31.65 2.40 26.09
C ASP A 76 -33.12 2.58 26.52
N GLN A 77 -33.61 3.82 26.45
CA GLN A 77 -35.04 4.05 26.31
C GLN A 77 -35.35 3.98 24.82
N PRO A 78 -36.16 3.02 24.35
CA PRO A 78 -36.56 2.99 22.95
C PRO A 78 -37.50 4.18 22.70
N ALA A 79 -36.97 5.24 22.11
CA ALA A 79 -37.74 6.36 21.60
C ALA A 79 -38.64 5.88 20.45
N THR A 80 -39.82 5.37 20.79
CA THR A 80 -40.92 5.19 19.85
C THR A 80 -41.71 6.49 19.81
N GLU A 81 -41.17 7.51 19.14
CA GLU A 81 -41.95 8.70 18.76
C GLU A 81 -41.82 8.88 17.24
N PRO A 82 -42.93 8.86 16.46
CA PRO A 82 -42.86 9.10 15.03
C PRO A 82 -42.51 10.57 14.78
N MET A 83 -41.44 10.80 14.01
CA MET A 83 -40.97 12.14 13.65
C MET A 83 -42.08 12.94 12.94
N PRO A 84 -42.28 14.23 13.27
CA PRO A 84 -43.13 15.12 12.48
C PRO A 84 -42.47 15.46 11.13
N SER A 85 -43.27 15.49 10.06
CA SER A 85 -42.83 15.87 8.72
C SER A 85 -42.28 17.30 8.66
N PRO A 86 -41.26 17.57 7.83
CA PRO A 86 -40.69 18.91 7.70
C PRO A 86 -41.67 19.90 7.02
N PRO A 87 -41.69 21.18 7.41
CA PRO A 87 -42.53 22.21 6.80
C PRO A 87 -42.07 22.55 5.39
N GLN A 88 -43.02 22.63 4.44
CA GLN A 88 -42.75 23.05 3.07
C GLN A 88 -42.55 24.57 2.99
N PRO A 89 -41.63 25.07 2.14
CA PRO A 89 -41.38 26.51 2.02
C PRO A 89 -42.52 27.21 1.27
N GLU A 90 -43.10 28.22 1.92
CA GLU A 90 -44.02 29.19 1.31
C GLU A 90 -43.30 30.09 0.31
N VAL A 91 -43.94 30.30 -0.83
CA VAL A 91 -43.54 31.20 -1.91
C VAL A 91 -43.59 32.63 -1.41
N THR A 92 -42.45 33.33 -1.41
CA THR A 92 -42.43 34.79 -1.34
C THR A 92 -41.67 35.37 -2.54
N THR A 93 -42.47 35.90 -3.45
CA THR A 93 -42.10 36.71 -4.60
C THR A 93 -41.29 37.92 -4.14
N THR A 94 -40.04 38.04 -4.57
CA THR A 94 -39.32 39.32 -4.51
C THR A 94 -38.75 39.67 -5.88
N THR A 95 -39.43 40.62 -6.52
CA THR A 95 -38.99 41.38 -7.69
C THR A 95 -37.62 41.99 -7.46
N SER A 96 -36.66 41.75 -8.36
CA SER A 96 -35.49 42.62 -8.49
C SER A 96 -35.06 42.77 -9.95
N THR A 97 -35.65 43.82 -10.54
CA THR A 97 -35.15 44.78 -11.53
C THR A 97 -33.75 44.57 -12.13
N ILE A 98 -33.76 44.44 -13.46
CA ILE A 98 -32.77 44.76 -14.50
C ILE A 98 -31.55 45.64 -14.16
N ALA A 99 -30.40 45.29 -14.74
CA ALA A 99 -29.52 46.24 -15.43
C ALA A 99 -28.56 45.51 -16.41
N THR A 100 -28.83 45.71 -17.70
CA THR A 100 -27.98 45.51 -18.87
C THR A 100 -26.67 46.29 -18.77
N THR A 101 -25.55 45.71 -19.23
CA THR A 101 -24.62 46.29 -20.24
C THR A 101 -23.39 45.38 -20.50
N SER A 102 -23.36 44.76 -21.69
CA SER A 102 -22.12 44.49 -22.46
C SER A 102 -21.70 45.79 -23.18
N PRO A 103 -20.45 46.00 -23.67
CA PRO A 103 -19.87 45.21 -24.78
C PRO A 103 -18.33 45.01 -24.81
N SER A 104 -17.94 43.94 -25.52
CA SER A 104 -16.92 43.83 -26.60
C SER A 104 -15.79 44.88 -26.73
N SER A 105 -14.52 44.42 -26.82
CA SER A 105 -13.71 44.39 -28.07
C SER A 105 -12.19 44.35 -27.85
N GLU A 106 -11.56 43.40 -28.55
CA GLU A 106 -10.30 43.39 -29.33
C GLU A 106 -9.40 44.66 -29.40
N VAL A 107 -8.07 44.49 -29.39
CA VAL A 107 -7.08 45.06 -30.35
C VAL A 107 -5.62 44.65 -30.05
N ALA A 108 -4.85 44.54 -31.14
CA ALA A 108 -3.50 44.03 -31.38
C ALA A 108 -2.28 44.92 -30.98
N GLY A 109 -1.07 44.37 -31.19
CA GLY A 109 0.19 45.08 -31.51
C GLY A 109 1.43 44.57 -30.73
N THR A 110 2.33 43.78 -31.32
CA THR A 110 3.57 44.11 -32.08
C THR A 110 4.83 44.44 -31.27
N GLY A 111 5.97 43.86 -31.70
CA GLY A 111 7.37 44.11 -31.27
C GLY A 111 7.92 42.95 -30.43
N GLU A 112 9.10 42.35 -30.65
CA GLU A 112 10.36 42.87 -31.19
C GLU A 112 11.31 41.70 -31.52
N THR A 113 12.24 41.97 -32.44
CA THR A 113 13.31 41.13 -33.03
C THR A 113 14.54 40.94 -32.13
N ILE A 114 15.37 39.91 -32.40
CA ILE A 114 16.86 39.86 -32.40
C ILE A 114 17.27 38.42 -32.84
N GLU A 115 17.82 38.22 -34.04
CA GLU A 115 19.26 38.19 -34.43
C GLU A 115 19.89 36.78 -34.26
N THR A 116 19.91 35.98 -35.33
CA THR A 116 21.09 35.54 -36.15
C THR A 116 21.93 34.40 -35.57
N ASP A 117 22.01 33.27 -36.29
CA ASP A 117 23.25 32.85 -36.98
C ASP A 117 22.92 31.71 -38.00
N PRO A 118 23.51 31.68 -39.20
CA PRO A 118 23.20 30.72 -40.27
C PRO A 118 24.24 29.59 -40.33
N THR A 119 23.93 28.46 -40.99
CA THR A 119 24.84 27.64 -41.84
C THR A 119 24.11 26.39 -42.35
N GLU A 120 24.00 26.28 -43.69
CA GLU A 120 24.06 25.05 -44.54
C GLU A 120 23.09 23.89 -44.23
N VAL A 121 22.29 23.35 -45.16
CA VAL A 121 22.65 22.74 -46.44
C VAL A 121 21.39 22.72 -47.33
N ALA A 122 21.59 23.00 -48.62
CA ALA A 122 20.60 22.90 -49.68
C ALA A 122 20.28 21.45 -50.05
N GLU A 123 19.02 21.12 -50.29
CA GLU A 123 18.69 20.21 -51.39
C GLU A 123 17.33 20.56 -52.02
N GLU A 124 17.39 20.64 -53.34
CA GLU A 124 16.43 21.10 -54.32
C GLU A 124 15.69 19.88 -54.88
N VAL A 125 14.35 19.87 -54.86
CA VAL A 125 13.58 19.06 -55.80
C VAL A 125 12.34 19.82 -56.24
N GLU A 126 12.37 20.19 -57.52
CA GLU A 126 11.34 20.86 -58.33
C GLU A 126 10.17 19.91 -58.74
N PRO A 127 9.09 20.43 -59.36
CA PRO A 127 7.71 20.11 -59.00
C PRO A 127 6.96 19.19 -60.00
N VAL A 128 5.75 18.75 -59.62
CA VAL A 128 4.76 18.21 -60.57
C VAL A 128 3.38 18.84 -60.32
N ALA A 129 2.77 19.25 -61.43
CA ALA A 129 1.63 20.15 -61.55
C ALA A 129 0.25 19.46 -61.54
N THR A 130 -0.78 20.32 -61.48
CA THR A 130 -2.04 20.29 -62.27
C THR A 130 -3.35 19.96 -61.53
N THR A 131 -4.12 21.05 -61.30
CA THR A 131 -5.59 21.30 -61.47
C THR A 131 -6.63 20.28 -60.96
N GLU A 132 -7.80 20.61 -60.43
CA GLU A 132 -8.85 21.58 -60.83
C GLU A 132 -9.84 21.77 -59.64
N PRO A 133 -10.74 22.78 -59.64
CA PRO A 133 -11.61 23.14 -58.54
C PRO A 133 -13.01 22.48 -58.64
N VAL A 134 -13.63 22.13 -57.52
CA VAL A 134 -15.04 21.74 -57.46
C VAL A 134 -15.80 22.68 -56.53
N ALA A 135 -16.78 23.36 -57.13
CA ALA A 135 -17.76 24.26 -56.52
C ALA A 135 -18.78 23.50 -55.64
N PRO A 136 -19.45 24.19 -54.69
CA PRO A 136 -20.40 23.57 -53.76
C PRO A 136 -21.78 23.36 -54.41
N PRO A 137 -22.57 22.37 -53.96
CA PRO A 137 -24.00 22.39 -54.19
C PRO A 137 -24.71 23.19 -53.08
N ASP A 138 -25.46 24.21 -53.51
CA ASP A 138 -26.61 24.73 -52.78
C ASP A 138 -27.64 23.62 -52.55
N THR A 139 -28.19 23.47 -51.34
CA THR A 139 -29.62 23.16 -51.14
C THR A 139 -30.11 23.63 -49.76
N SER A 140 -30.96 24.63 -49.83
CA SER A 140 -32.07 25.05 -48.97
C SER A 140 -32.50 24.17 -47.77
N SER A 141 -32.57 24.84 -46.62
CA SER A 141 -33.54 24.79 -45.52
C SER A 141 -34.43 23.56 -45.32
N ASP A 142 -34.17 22.85 -44.23
CA ASP A 142 -35.19 22.30 -43.34
C ASP A 142 -34.63 22.45 -41.91
N GLN A 143 -35.36 23.13 -41.01
CA GLN A 143 -34.92 23.46 -39.66
C GLN A 143 -35.65 22.58 -38.64
N PRO A 144 -34.99 21.59 -38.03
CA PRO A 144 -35.46 20.95 -36.81
C PRO A 144 -35.24 21.86 -35.59
N ALA A 145 -36.17 21.83 -34.66
CA ALA A 145 -36.12 22.57 -33.38
C ALA A 145 -34.82 22.32 -32.59
N PRO A 146 -34.33 23.30 -31.80
CA PRO A 146 -33.15 23.08 -30.96
C PRO A 146 -33.42 21.98 -29.92
N PRO A 147 -32.43 21.11 -29.61
CA PRO A 147 -32.53 20.14 -28.52
C PRO A 147 -32.66 20.85 -27.17
N PRO A 148 -33.29 20.23 -26.15
CA PRO A 148 -33.34 20.78 -24.81
C PRO A 148 -31.92 20.94 -24.24
N GLU A 149 -31.67 22.12 -23.69
CA GLU A 149 -30.45 22.50 -22.97
C GLU A 149 -30.14 21.47 -21.88
N PRO A 150 -28.89 21.00 -21.72
CA PRO A 150 -28.54 20.15 -20.60
C PRO A 150 -28.77 20.92 -19.30
N GLU A 151 -29.65 20.38 -18.47
CA GLU A 151 -29.86 20.85 -17.11
C GLU A 151 -28.50 20.85 -16.39
N GLU A 152 -27.98 22.04 -16.09
CA GLU A 152 -26.85 22.21 -15.19
C GLU A 152 -27.26 21.69 -13.82
N THR A 153 -26.96 20.41 -13.61
CA THR A 153 -26.97 19.80 -12.28
C THR A 153 -25.84 20.49 -11.53
N THR A 154 -26.17 21.52 -10.74
CA THR A 154 -25.29 22.02 -9.69
C THR A 154 -25.13 20.92 -8.64
N THR A 155 -24.22 19.98 -8.91
CA THR A 155 -23.66 19.11 -7.90
C THR A 155 -22.85 19.99 -6.96
N SER A 156 -23.44 20.31 -5.81
CA SER A 156 -22.72 20.89 -4.68
C SER A 156 -21.61 19.92 -4.28
N VAL A 157 -20.37 20.21 -4.65
CA VAL A 157 -19.20 19.46 -4.19
C VAL A 157 -18.93 19.90 -2.75
N SER A 158 -19.43 19.14 -1.80
CA SER A 158 -18.98 19.24 -0.41
C SER A 158 -17.52 18.81 -0.36
N VAL A 159 -16.63 19.74 -0.02
CA VAL A 159 -15.22 19.44 0.27
C VAL A 159 -15.18 18.53 1.50
N PRO A 160 -14.60 17.32 1.43
CA PRO A 160 -14.52 16.44 2.60
C PRO A 160 -13.63 17.09 3.68
N PRO A 161 -13.97 16.93 4.97
CA PRO A 161 -13.09 17.36 6.05
C PRO A 161 -11.72 16.64 5.95
N PRO A 162 -10.62 17.29 6.38
CA PRO A 162 -9.29 16.66 6.34
C PRO A 162 -9.29 15.37 7.17
N PRO A 163 -8.53 14.33 6.75
CA PRO A 163 -8.48 13.07 7.47
C PRO A 163 -7.97 13.33 8.89
N THR A 164 -8.77 12.94 9.88
CA THR A 164 -8.44 13.06 11.32
C THR A 164 -7.86 11.74 11.82
N GLY A 165 -6.81 11.26 11.16
CA GLY A 165 -6.21 9.97 11.46
C GLY A 165 -5.00 9.68 10.57
N PRO A 166 -4.44 8.46 10.64
CA PRO A 166 -3.25 8.08 9.91
C PRO A 166 -3.41 8.29 8.41
N VAL A 167 -2.46 8.97 7.79
CA VAL A 167 -2.46 9.23 6.35
C VAL A 167 -1.59 8.19 5.65
N ALA A 168 -2.16 7.44 4.71
CA ALA A 168 -1.37 6.53 3.88
C ALA A 168 -0.52 7.35 2.90
N LEU A 169 0.80 7.16 2.94
CA LEU A 169 1.77 7.82 2.07
C LEU A 169 2.07 7.02 0.80
N ALA A 170 2.15 5.68 0.93
CA ALA A 170 2.41 4.76 -0.17
C ALA A 170 1.90 3.36 0.19
N SER A 171 1.58 2.55 -0.82
CA SER A 171 1.12 1.18 -0.62
C SER A 171 1.60 0.22 -1.71
N GLY A 172 1.61 -1.08 -1.39
CA GLY A 172 2.00 -2.13 -2.32
C GLY A 172 1.49 -3.49 -1.87
N GLU A 173 1.44 -4.43 -2.81
CA GLU A 173 1.08 -5.82 -2.52
C GLU A 173 2.34 -6.68 -2.42
N LEU A 174 2.33 -7.65 -1.50
CA LEU A 174 3.38 -8.67 -1.44
C LEU A 174 3.30 -9.58 -2.66
N VAL A 175 4.46 -9.78 -3.29
CA VAL A 175 4.64 -10.70 -4.41
C VAL A 175 5.62 -11.81 -4.05
N ASP A 176 5.37 -13.01 -4.56
CA ASP A 176 6.23 -14.17 -4.34
C ASP A 176 7.69 -13.89 -4.73
N GLY A 177 8.63 -14.28 -3.87
CA GLY A 177 10.06 -14.21 -4.19
C GLY A 177 10.50 -15.31 -5.16
N ASP A 178 9.96 -16.52 -5.01
CA ASP A 178 10.15 -17.63 -5.96
C ASP A 178 9.07 -18.72 -5.86
N SER A 179 9.32 -19.93 -6.37
CA SER A 179 8.37 -21.04 -6.33
C SER A 179 8.15 -21.64 -4.93
N PHE A 180 9.07 -21.42 -4.00
CA PHE A 180 9.05 -21.95 -2.63
C PHE A 180 8.85 -20.85 -1.59
N HIS A 181 9.26 -19.61 -1.87
CA HIS A 181 9.05 -18.47 -0.99
C HIS A 181 7.85 -17.66 -1.47
N LYS A 182 6.72 -17.95 -0.83
CA LYS A 182 5.42 -17.34 -1.10
C LYS A 182 5.10 -16.25 -0.09
N GLY A 183 4.46 -15.19 -0.57
CA GLY A 183 4.03 -14.06 0.24
C GLY A 183 2.84 -13.36 -0.39
N SER A 184 1.79 -13.13 0.40
CA SER A 184 0.63 -12.33 0.02
C SER A 184 0.21 -11.40 1.16
N GLY A 185 -0.61 -10.41 0.84
CA GLY A 185 -1.06 -9.37 1.76
C GLY A 185 -0.64 -7.98 1.29
N GLN A 186 -0.99 -6.96 2.05
CA GLN A 186 -0.73 -5.57 1.71
C GLN A 186 0.31 -4.94 2.62
N VAL A 187 1.08 -4.01 2.07
CA VAL A 187 2.03 -3.19 2.80
C VAL A 187 1.62 -1.74 2.62
N VAL A 188 1.51 -0.99 3.71
CA VAL A 188 1.16 0.42 3.69
C VAL A 188 2.14 1.20 4.55
N LEU A 189 2.70 2.27 4.00
CA LEU A 189 3.44 3.29 4.73
C LEU A 189 2.45 4.36 5.20
N TYR A 190 2.33 4.55 6.50
CA TYR A 190 1.52 5.58 7.12
C TYR A 190 2.37 6.71 7.70
N GLU A 191 1.86 7.93 7.62
CA GLU A 191 2.22 9.05 8.49
C GLU A 191 1.16 9.18 9.58
N LEU A 192 1.64 9.26 10.82
CA LEU A 192 0.85 9.33 12.04
C LEU A 192 0.61 10.82 12.39
N GLU A 193 -0.34 11.10 13.28
CA GLU A 193 -0.69 12.49 13.64
C GLU A 193 0.46 13.27 14.30
N ASP A 194 1.38 12.56 14.96
CA ASP A 194 2.59 13.13 15.57
C ASP A 194 3.75 13.31 14.57
N GLY A 195 3.53 13.01 13.28
CA GLY A 195 4.51 13.06 12.21
C GLY A 195 5.47 11.86 12.18
N SER A 196 5.32 10.89 13.07
CA SER A 196 6.06 9.63 12.98
C SER A 196 5.51 8.77 11.85
N ARG A 197 6.31 7.81 11.38
CA ARG A 197 5.95 6.96 10.24
C ARG A 197 5.97 5.49 10.63
N LEU A 198 5.07 4.74 9.99
CA LEU A 198 4.83 3.35 10.29
C LEU A 198 4.69 2.55 8.99
N ILE A 199 5.41 1.43 8.90
CA ILE A 199 5.07 0.38 7.95
C ILE A 199 4.08 -0.56 8.62
N ARG A 200 2.92 -0.74 7.98
CA ARG A 200 1.94 -1.72 8.38
C ARG A 200 1.87 -2.82 7.32
N LEU A 201 2.03 -4.06 7.78
CA LEU A 201 1.74 -5.26 7.02
C LEU A 201 0.31 -5.67 7.37
N GLU A 202 -0.55 -5.83 6.36
CA GLU A 202 -1.97 -6.11 6.52
C GLU A 202 -2.33 -7.46 5.91
N GLU A 203 -2.95 -8.30 6.74
CA GLU A 203 -3.45 -9.62 6.37
C GLU A 203 -2.42 -10.45 5.58
N ILE A 204 -1.17 -10.42 6.05
CA ILE A 204 -0.10 -11.11 5.37
C ILE A 204 -0.21 -12.62 5.57
N GLU A 205 0.26 -13.38 4.58
CA GLU A 205 0.55 -14.80 4.69
C GLU A 205 1.88 -15.06 3.97
N VAL A 206 2.89 -15.48 4.73
CA VAL A 206 4.27 -15.62 4.25
C VAL A 206 4.78 -17.01 4.61
N THR A 207 5.58 -17.59 3.71
CA THR A 207 6.23 -18.88 3.97
C THR A 207 7.15 -18.78 5.19
N ASN A 208 7.09 -19.77 6.07
CA ASN A 208 7.93 -19.81 7.27
C ASN A 208 9.42 -19.84 6.93
N GLY A 209 10.21 -19.13 7.74
CA GLY A 209 11.68 -19.11 7.66
C GLY A 209 12.31 -19.09 9.05
N PRO A 210 13.60 -19.46 9.19
CA PRO A 210 14.26 -19.54 10.50
C PRO A 210 14.36 -18.20 11.24
N ASP A 211 14.53 -17.13 10.49
CA ASP A 211 14.79 -15.79 11.00
C ASP A 211 14.52 -14.80 9.85
N LEU A 212 13.25 -14.40 9.75
CA LEU A 212 12.76 -13.47 8.74
C LEU A 212 12.78 -12.05 9.32
N HIS A 213 13.20 -11.09 8.51
CA HIS A 213 13.28 -9.68 8.86
C HIS A 213 12.52 -8.84 7.84
N VAL A 214 12.01 -7.69 8.30
CA VAL A 214 11.33 -6.70 7.48
C VAL A 214 12.31 -5.57 7.16
N LEU A 215 12.66 -5.44 5.88
CA LEU A 215 13.65 -4.48 5.41
C LEU A 215 13.01 -3.47 4.46
N LEU A 216 13.50 -2.24 4.45
CA LEU A 216 13.16 -1.22 3.46
C LEU A 216 14.39 -0.86 2.64
N THR A 217 14.24 -0.76 1.31
CA THR A 217 15.33 -0.45 0.38
C THR A 217 14.88 0.53 -0.70
N PRO A 218 15.76 1.44 -1.19
CA PRO A 218 15.42 2.44 -2.21
C PRO A 218 15.44 1.91 -3.65
N VAL A 219 15.52 0.60 -3.85
CA VAL A 219 15.57 -0.03 -5.18
C VAL A 219 14.37 -0.94 -5.42
N HIS A 220 13.90 -0.94 -6.65
CA HIS A 220 12.93 -1.90 -7.16
C HIS A 220 13.64 -3.11 -7.78
N ASN A 221 12.87 -4.17 -8.06
CA ASN A 221 13.35 -5.38 -8.76
C ASN A 221 14.67 -5.97 -8.21
N LEU A 222 14.61 -6.53 -7.00
CA LEU A 222 15.76 -7.17 -6.34
C LEU A 222 16.10 -8.53 -6.98
N GLU A 223 16.87 -8.52 -8.06
CA GLU A 223 17.29 -9.75 -8.75
C GLU A 223 18.59 -10.34 -8.17
N GLY A 224 18.50 -11.25 -7.20
CA GLY A 224 19.64 -12.09 -6.80
C GLY A 224 20.29 -11.73 -5.45
N ARG A 225 21.18 -12.62 -4.98
CA ARG A 225 21.53 -12.76 -3.55
C ARG A 225 22.24 -11.55 -2.91
N ASN A 226 22.95 -10.74 -3.69
CA ASN A 226 23.81 -9.67 -3.15
C ASN A 226 23.25 -8.25 -3.36
N HIS A 227 22.23 -8.07 -4.19
CA HIS A 227 21.79 -6.73 -4.61
C HIS A 227 21.26 -5.89 -3.45
N LEU A 228 20.66 -6.53 -2.44
CA LEU A 228 20.14 -5.83 -1.27
C LEU A 228 21.24 -5.11 -0.47
N LYS A 229 22.41 -5.73 -0.31
CA LYS A 229 23.54 -5.11 0.40
C LYS A 229 24.17 -3.97 -0.38
N GLU A 230 24.18 -4.06 -1.70
CA GLU A 230 24.75 -3.04 -2.59
C GLU A 230 23.83 -1.82 -2.70
N ALA A 231 22.51 -2.05 -2.76
CA ALA A 231 21.50 -0.99 -2.78
C ALA A 231 21.37 -0.23 -1.45
N GLY A 232 21.75 -0.86 -0.34
CA GLY A 232 21.50 -0.34 1.00
C GLY A 232 20.05 -0.59 1.44
N TYR A 233 19.88 -0.77 2.74
CA TYR A 233 18.57 -1.01 3.35
C TYR A 233 18.59 -0.55 4.82
N ILE A 234 17.40 -0.33 5.36
CA ILE A 234 17.18 -0.28 6.81
C ILE A 234 16.43 -1.54 7.25
N ASP A 235 16.81 -2.07 8.41
CA ASP A 235 16.18 -3.23 9.03
C ASP A 235 15.20 -2.73 10.09
N LEU A 236 13.90 -2.97 9.87
CA LEU A 236 12.84 -2.60 10.80
C LEU A 236 12.66 -3.64 11.93
N GLY A 237 13.33 -4.79 11.81
CA GLY A 237 13.35 -5.85 12.80
C GLY A 237 12.82 -7.18 12.27
N GLN A 238 12.76 -8.15 13.19
CA GLN A 238 12.25 -9.49 12.91
C GLN A 238 10.76 -9.47 12.55
N LEU A 239 10.39 -10.33 11.59
CA LEU A 239 9.00 -10.61 11.25
C LEU A 239 8.33 -11.26 12.46
N LYS A 240 7.39 -10.54 13.10
CA LYS A 240 6.75 -10.98 14.35
C LYS A 240 5.88 -12.23 14.16
N GLY A 241 5.16 -12.28 13.05
CA GLY A 241 4.37 -13.43 12.62
C GLY A 241 4.36 -13.54 11.10
N ASN A 242 4.26 -14.77 10.59
CA ASN A 242 4.13 -15.03 9.16
C ASN A 242 2.68 -14.94 8.68
N ILE A 243 1.72 -14.80 9.60
CA ILE A 243 0.30 -14.62 9.29
C ILE A 243 -0.30 -13.45 10.08
N GLY A 244 -1.11 -12.62 9.42
CA GLY A 244 -1.95 -11.58 10.04
C GLY A 244 -1.45 -10.15 9.82
N SER A 245 -1.81 -9.23 10.71
CA SER A 245 -1.48 -7.81 10.58
C SER A 245 -0.50 -7.33 11.66
N GLN A 246 0.48 -6.53 11.29
CA GLN A 246 1.57 -6.14 12.20
C GLN A 246 2.22 -4.82 11.79
N ASN A 247 2.75 -4.11 12.79
CA ASN A 247 3.25 -2.74 12.62
C ASN A 247 4.77 -2.66 12.88
N TYR A 248 5.47 -1.83 12.12
CA TYR A 248 6.90 -1.57 12.21
C TYR A 248 7.18 -0.07 12.14
N GLU A 249 7.87 0.47 13.14
CA GLU A 249 8.22 1.88 13.19
C GLU A 249 9.33 2.20 12.17
N VAL A 250 9.16 3.29 11.43
CA VAL A 250 10.20 3.81 10.54
C VAL A 250 10.99 4.88 11.29
N PRO A 251 12.33 4.77 11.36
CA PRO A 251 13.15 5.80 12.01
C PRO A 251 12.85 7.21 11.47
N SER A 252 12.77 8.18 12.37
CA SER A 252 12.42 9.57 12.00
C SER A 252 13.51 10.28 11.21
N ASP A 253 14.75 9.82 11.31
CA ASP A 253 15.90 10.29 10.55
C ASP A 253 16.03 9.62 9.16
N TYR A 254 15.22 8.60 8.87
CA TYR A 254 15.20 7.98 7.55
C TYR A 254 14.55 8.90 6.52
N VAL A 255 15.19 9.13 5.37
CA VAL A 255 14.59 9.91 4.28
C VAL A 255 13.90 8.92 3.34
N ILE A 256 12.59 9.09 3.14
CA ILE A 256 11.82 8.23 2.25
C ILE A 256 12.20 8.58 0.80
N PRO A 257 12.78 7.63 0.04
CA PRO A 257 13.07 7.81 -1.39
C PRO A 257 11.79 7.82 -2.23
N ASP A 258 11.86 8.32 -3.46
CA ASP A 258 10.76 8.26 -4.42
C ASP A 258 10.35 6.82 -4.77
N GLN A 259 11.30 5.89 -4.65
CA GLN A 259 11.13 4.46 -4.91
C GLN A 259 11.44 3.70 -3.63
N LEU A 260 10.44 3.04 -3.06
CA LEU A 260 10.58 2.29 -1.81
C LEU A 260 10.07 0.88 -1.99
N THR A 261 10.87 -0.11 -1.60
CA THR A 261 10.47 -1.52 -1.63
C THR A 261 10.61 -2.11 -0.22
N LEU A 262 9.55 -2.78 0.23
CA LEU A 262 9.61 -3.65 1.41
C LEU A 262 10.10 -5.03 0.99
N VAL A 263 10.97 -5.62 1.81
CA VAL A 263 11.55 -6.95 1.59
C VAL A 263 11.41 -7.77 2.85
N ILE A 264 10.79 -8.94 2.75
CA ILE A 264 10.90 -9.96 3.80
C ILE A 264 12.11 -10.83 3.46
N TYR A 265 13.12 -10.80 4.33
CA TYR A 265 14.44 -11.38 4.07
C TYR A 265 14.83 -12.39 5.14
N CYS A 266 15.37 -13.54 4.73
CA CYS A 266 15.90 -14.52 5.66
C CYS A 266 17.39 -14.27 5.93
N VAL A 267 17.73 -13.86 7.15
CA VAL A 267 19.10 -13.46 7.52
C VAL A 267 20.11 -14.62 7.42
N PRO A 268 19.83 -15.84 7.95
CA PRO A 268 20.78 -16.95 7.90
C PRO A 268 21.07 -17.45 6.49
N PHE A 269 20.05 -17.47 5.62
CA PHE A 269 20.16 -18.01 4.26
C PHE A 269 20.46 -16.95 3.20
N GLN A 270 20.34 -15.68 3.57
CA GLN A 270 20.59 -14.53 2.70
C GLN A 270 19.72 -14.52 1.43
N VAL A 271 18.43 -14.82 1.59
CA VAL A 271 17.45 -14.92 0.49
C VAL A 271 16.26 -14.01 0.73
N VAL A 272 15.72 -13.46 -0.36
CA VAL A 272 14.47 -12.71 -0.38
C VAL A 272 13.31 -13.70 -0.42
N PHE A 273 12.34 -13.54 0.47
CA PHE A 273 11.15 -14.37 0.50
C PHE A 273 10.00 -13.78 -0.30
N THR A 274 9.77 -12.48 -0.13
CA THR A 274 8.72 -11.73 -0.80
C THR A 274 9.05 -10.25 -0.74
N THR A 275 8.54 -9.48 -1.69
CA THR A 275 8.73 -8.04 -1.78
C THR A 275 7.41 -7.33 -2.00
N ALA A 276 7.33 -6.05 -1.62
CA ALA A 276 6.24 -5.16 -2.03
C ALA A 276 6.84 -3.82 -2.45
N GLU A 277 6.63 -3.43 -3.71
CA GLU A 277 6.99 -2.09 -4.20
C GLU A 277 5.90 -1.11 -3.75
N LEU A 278 6.29 -0.02 -3.11
CA LEU A 278 5.38 0.98 -2.55
C LEU A 278 5.29 2.18 -3.51
N ALA A 279 4.06 2.50 -3.92
CA ALA A 279 3.73 3.60 -4.81
C ALA A 279 2.56 4.43 -4.31
#